data_AF-A0A9D8Z125-F1
#
_entry.id   AF-A0A9D8Z125-F1
#
_cell.length_a   1.000
_cell.length_b   1.000
_cell.length_c   1.000
_cell.angle_alpha   90.00
_cell.angle_beta   90.00
_cell.angle_gamma   90.00
#
_symmetry.space_group_name_H-M   'P 1'
#
loop_
_entity.id
_entity.type
_entity.pdbx_description
1 polymer ?
#
loop_
_entity_poly.entity_id
_entity_poly.type
_entity_poly.pdbx_seq_one_letter_code
_entity_poly.pdbx_strand_id
1 'polypeptide(L)'
;MTDHPIRIGFGGGCHWCTEAVFQALRGVTRVEQGFVRSEPPFDAWSEAVIVTFDPASIDLATLTEVHLRTHASTAAHAMRGEYRSAV
;
A
#
# COMPACT_ATOMS: atom_id res chain seq x y z
N MET A 1 -12.43 -23.14 -7.33
CA MET A 1 -11.39 -22.23 -6.82
C MET A 1 -12.10 -21.15 -6.07
N THR A 2 -11.92 -21.07 -4.77
CA THR A 2 -12.54 -20.01 -3.96
C THR A 2 -12.05 -18.67 -4.50
N ASP A 3 -13.00 -17.88 -5.01
CA ASP A 3 -12.80 -16.56 -5.62
C ASP A 3 -12.52 -15.55 -4.50
N HIS A 4 -11.37 -15.71 -3.84
CA HIS A 4 -10.93 -14.78 -2.84
C HIS A 4 -10.21 -13.62 -3.53
N PRO A 5 -10.70 -12.38 -3.38
CA PRO A 5 -10.03 -11.22 -3.93
C PRO A 5 -8.58 -11.16 -3.43
N ILE A 6 -7.63 -10.98 -4.35
CA ILE A 6 -6.21 -10.80 -3.99
C ILE A 6 -6.04 -9.40 -3.42
N ARG A 7 -5.42 -9.33 -2.24
CA ARG A 7 -5.26 -8.10 -1.46
C ARG A 7 -3.81 -7.91 -1.03
N ILE A 8 -3.38 -6.67 -0.97
CA ILE A 8 -2.07 -6.29 -0.44
C ILE A 8 -2.14 -4.93 0.27
N GLY A 9 -1.30 -4.74 1.28
CA GLY A 9 -1.15 -3.50 2.01
C GLY A 9 -0.03 -2.62 1.44
N PHE A 10 -0.22 -1.31 1.43
CA PHE A 10 0.85 -0.35 1.13
C PHE A 10 0.80 0.82 2.11
N GLY A 11 1.84 0.96 2.94
CA GLY A 11 2.05 2.06 3.88
C GLY A 11 3.33 2.83 3.57
N GLY A 12 3.39 4.11 3.93
CA GLY A 12 4.55 4.96 3.59
C GLY A 12 4.26 6.46 3.51
N GLY A 13 3.08 6.89 3.94
CA GLY A 13 2.57 8.24 3.86
C GLY A 13 1.10 8.28 4.30
N CYS A 14 0.49 9.46 4.22
CA CYS A 14 -0.94 9.60 4.48
C CYS A 14 -1.77 8.70 3.55
N HIS A 15 -2.72 7.94 4.10
CA HIS A 15 -3.56 7.02 3.35
C HIS A 15 -4.42 7.74 2.31
N TRP A 16 -4.74 9.03 2.49
CA TRP A 16 -5.53 9.78 1.50
C TRP A 16 -4.77 9.97 0.19
N CYS A 17 -3.47 10.29 0.29
CA CYS A 17 -2.60 10.43 -0.86
C CYS A 17 -2.37 9.07 -1.53
N THR A 18 -2.07 8.05 -0.72
CA THR A 18 -1.82 6.69 -1.22
C THR A 18 -3.07 6.10 -1.88
N GLU A 19 -4.25 6.32 -1.29
CA GLU A 19 -5.53 5.89 -1.84
C GLU A 19 -5.78 6.46 -3.22
N ALA A 20 -5.59 7.77 -3.38
CA ALA A 20 -5.78 8.45 -4.67
C ALA A 20 -4.88 7.88 -5.77
N VAL A 21 -3.62 7.52 -5.43
CA VAL A 21 -2.69 6.87 -6.37
C VAL A 21 -3.23 5.52 -6.84
N PHE A 22 -3.64 4.65 -5.91
CA PHE A 22 -4.08 3.29 -6.27
C PHE A 22 -5.47 3.24 -6.91
N GLN A 23 -6.39 4.14 -6.54
CA GLN A 23 -7.70 4.25 -7.16
C GLN A 23 -7.62 4.60 -8.66
N ALA A 24 -6.52 5.24 -9.10
CA ALA A 24 -6.33 5.61 -10.50
C ALA A 24 -5.80 4.45 -11.38
N LEU A 25 -5.39 3.33 -10.81
CA LEU A 25 -4.76 2.23 -11.55
C LEU A 25 -5.80 1.28 -12.17
N ARG A 26 -5.66 1.00 -13.47
CA ARG A 26 -6.44 -0.06 -14.13
C ARG A 26 -6.06 -1.42 -13.54
N GLY A 27 -7.06 -2.23 -13.22
CA GLY A 27 -6.87 -3.53 -12.56
C GLY A 27 -6.99 -3.47 -11.03
N VAL A 28 -6.96 -2.28 -10.41
CA VAL A 28 -7.37 -2.11 -9.01
C VAL A 28 -8.89 -2.03 -8.94
N THR A 29 -9.50 -2.87 -8.10
CA THR A 29 -10.96 -2.99 -7.98
C THR A 29 -11.51 -2.39 -6.70
N ARG A 30 -10.67 -2.25 -5.67
CA ARG A 30 -11.02 -1.60 -4.40
C ARG A 30 -9.78 -1.10 -3.68
N VAL A 31 -9.90 0.04 -3.03
CA VAL A 31 -8.88 0.56 -2.09
C VAL A 31 -9.59 0.90 -0.79
N GLU A 32 -9.04 0.47 0.34
CA GLU A 32 -9.57 0.74 1.68
C GLU A 32 -8.48 1.38 2.53
N GLN A 33 -8.80 2.45 3.26
CA GLN A 33 -7.89 3.02 4.25
C GLN A 33 -7.74 2.08 5.46
N GLY A 34 -6.56 2.00 6.03
CA GLY A 34 -6.32 1.14 7.19
C GLY A 34 -4.88 1.21 7.70
N PHE A 35 -4.47 0.11 8.32
CA PHE A 35 -3.13 -0.03 8.88
C PHE A 35 -2.53 -1.37 8.47
N VAL A 36 -1.22 -1.38 8.24
CA VAL A 36 -0.46 -2.58 7.93
C VAL A 36 0.71 -2.71 8.90
N ARG A 37 1.22 -3.93 9.06
CA ARG A 37 2.46 -4.20 9.78
C ARG A 37 3.26 -5.22 8.99
N SER A 38 4.57 -5.07 8.99
CA SER A 38 5.47 -6.06 8.40
C SER A 38 5.78 -7.15 9.43
N GLU A 39 6.51 -8.17 9.01
CA GLU A 39 7.03 -9.17 9.93
C GLU A 39 8.13 -8.58 10.84
N PRO A 40 8.37 -9.17 12.03
CA PRO A 40 9.48 -8.77 12.88
C PRO A 40 10.81 -8.75 12.11
N PRO A 41 11.71 -7.78 12.38
CA PRO A 41 11.70 -6.87 13.53
C PRO A 41 10.98 -5.53 13.29
N PHE A 42 10.36 -5.31 12.13
CA PHE A 42 9.74 -4.04 11.76
C PHE A 42 8.20 -4.13 11.79
N ASP A 43 7.66 -4.57 12.92
CA ASP A 43 6.26 -5.01 13.09
C ASP A 43 5.33 -3.97 13.74
N ALA A 44 5.80 -2.74 13.94
CA ALA A 44 4.92 -1.64 14.34
C ALA A 44 3.87 -1.36 13.25
N TRP A 45 2.66 -0.98 13.66
CA TRP A 45 1.59 -0.57 12.74
C TRP A 45 1.96 0.73 12.02
N SER A 46 1.63 0.80 10.74
CA SER A 46 1.82 1.97 9.88
C SER A 46 0.52 2.30 9.16
N GLU A 47 0.26 3.59 8.94
CA GLU A 47 -0.87 4.05 8.14
C GLU A 47 -0.71 3.59 6.69
N ALA A 48 -1.78 3.08 6.10
CA ALA A 48 -1.72 2.38 4.83
C ALA A 48 -3.06 2.31 4.11
N VAL A 49 -3.01 1.75 2.90
CA VAL A 49 -4.19 1.29 2.16
C VAL A 49 -4.13 -0.21 1.94
N ILE A 50 -5.30 -0.86 1.90
CA ILE A 50 -5.47 -2.24 1.47
C ILE A 50 -6.03 -2.21 0.05
N VAL A 51 -5.25 -2.70 -0.90
CA VAL A 51 -5.56 -2.69 -2.33
C VAL A 51 -6.04 -4.09 -2.74
N THR A 52 -7.25 -4.15 -3.29
CA THR A 52 -7.76 -5.33 -3.99
C THR A 52 -7.56 -5.15 -5.48
N PHE A 53 -7.00 -6.15 -6.16
CA PHE A 53 -6.69 -6.07 -7.59
C PHE A 53 -6.93 -7.37 -8.34
N ASP A 54 -7.08 -7.26 -9.66
CA ASP A 54 -7.13 -8.38 -10.58
C ASP A 54 -5.71 -8.67 -11.14
N PRO A 55 -5.10 -9.82 -10.79
CA PRO A 55 -3.75 -10.19 -11.24
C PRO A 55 -3.66 -10.43 -12.76
N ALA A 56 -4.78 -10.65 -13.45
CA ALA A 56 -4.80 -10.74 -14.91
C ALA A 56 -4.67 -9.36 -15.58
N SER A 57 -4.98 -8.28 -14.86
CA SER A 57 -4.98 -6.90 -15.35
C SER A 57 -3.75 -6.10 -14.88
N ILE A 58 -3.29 -6.32 -13.64
CA ILE A 58 -2.10 -5.66 -13.07
C ILE A 58 -1.38 -6.63 -12.12
N ASP A 59 -0.05 -6.73 -12.25
CA ASP A 59 0.73 -7.61 -11.39
C ASP A 59 1.20 -6.92 -10.10
N LEU A 60 1.61 -7.75 -9.14
CA LEU A 60 2.12 -7.29 -7.85
C LEU A 60 3.40 -6.44 -8.00
N ALA A 61 4.24 -6.76 -8.98
CA ALA A 61 5.47 -6.02 -9.23
C ALA A 61 5.19 -4.57 -9.63
N THR A 62 4.20 -4.35 -10.50
CA THR A 62 3.75 -3.02 -10.92
C THR A 62 3.15 -2.24 -9.75
N LEU A 63 2.32 -2.87 -8.93
CA LEU A 63 1.77 -2.23 -7.73
C LEU A 63 2.87 -1.81 -6.74
N THR A 64 3.85 -2.69 -6.53
CA THR A 64 5.03 -2.40 -5.69
C THR A 64 5.88 -1.27 -6.26
N GLU A 65 6.07 -1.22 -7.58
CA GLU A 65 6.82 -0.15 -8.24
C GLU A 65 6.11 1.20 -8.10
N VAL A 66 4.78 1.24 -8.30
CA VAL A 66 3.98 2.45 -8.06
C VAL A 66 4.11 2.89 -6.61
N HIS A 67 4.02 1.98 -5.66
CA HIS A 67 4.25 2.26 -4.25
C HIS A 67 5.61 2.95 -4.05
N LEU A 68 6.72 2.28 -4.42
CA LEU A 68 8.09 2.78 -4.24
C LEU A 68 8.35 4.15 -4.88
N ARG A 69 7.67 4.47 -5.99
CA ARG A 69 7.83 5.76 -6.69
C ARG A 69 7.00 6.91 -6.12
N THR A 70 5.96 6.64 -5.36
CA THR A 70 4.96 7.65 -4.98
C THR A 70 4.99 8.04 -3.50
N HIS A 71 5.69 7.29 -2.65
CA HIS A 71 5.86 7.62 -1.24
C HIS A 71 7.30 8.07 -0.93
N ALA A 72 7.45 9.01 0.00
CA ALA A 72 8.74 9.60 0.37
C ALA A 72 9.36 8.93 1.61
N SER A 73 9.68 7.63 1.52
CA SER A 73 10.15 6.82 2.67
C SER A 73 11.48 7.23 3.28
N THR A 74 12.24 8.13 2.66
CA THR A 74 13.56 8.59 3.13
C THR A 74 13.54 10.01 3.72
N ALA A 75 12.42 10.74 3.63
CA ALA A 75 12.30 12.09 4.18
C ALA A 75 12.28 12.12 5.72
N ALA A 76 13.19 12.86 6.36
CA ALA A 76 13.14 13.06 7.82
C ALA A 76 11.99 14.04 8.19
N HIS A 77 10.90 13.53 8.76
CA HIS A 77 9.75 14.32 9.20
C HIS A 77 9.13 13.77 10.50
N ALA A 78 8.39 14.60 11.23
CA ALA A 78 7.85 14.27 12.56
C ALA A 78 6.94 13.02 12.57
N MET A 79 6.15 12.82 11.51
CA MET A 79 5.24 11.67 11.36
C MET A 79 5.91 10.39 10.84
N ARG A 80 7.25 10.31 10.79
CA ARG A 80 7.96 9.16 10.18
C ARG A 80 7.62 7.82 10.83
N GLY A 81 7.27 7.80 12.11
CA GLY A 81 6.83 6.58 12.79
C GLY A 81 5.51 6.04 12.22
N GLU A 82 4.56 6.94 11.94
CA GLU A 82 3.23 6.61 11.40
C GLU A 82 3.26 6.37 9.89
N TYR A 83 4.16 7.04 9.16
CA TYR A 83 4.32 6.95 7.70
C TYR A 83 5.48 6.04 7.27
N ARG A 84 5.75 4.99 8.06
CA ARG A 84 6.79 4.03 7.70
C ARG A 84 6.40 3.32 6.42
N SER A 85 7.37 3.14 5.52
CA SER A 85 7.21 2.23 4.38
C SER A 85 6.88 0.82 4.89
N ALA A 86 5.84 0.22 4.35
CA ALA A 86 5.40 -1.13 4.71
C ALA A 86 4.59 -1.74 3.56
N VAL A 87 4.79 -3.04 3.35
CA VAL A 87 4.02 -3.91 2.46
C VAL A 87 3.54 -5.11 3.28
#